data_AF-A0A1Z8MAH8-F1
#
_entry.id   AF-A0A1Z8MAH8-F1
#
_cell.length_a   1.000
_cell.length_b   1.000
_cell.length_c   1.000
_cell.angle_alpha   90.00
_cell.angle_beta   90.00
_cell.angle_gamma   90.00
#
_symmetry.space_group_name_H-M   'P 1'
#
loop_
_entity.id
_entity.type
_entity.pdbx_description
1 polymer ?
#
loop_
_entity_poly.entity_id
_entity_poly.type
_entity_poly.pdbx_seq_one_letter_code
_entity_poly.pdbx_strand_id
1 'polypeptide(L)'
;MSLKNNLRWYFPILSIFLLCFLVETARGIESDPIVADTLSVELPSVQALKLTPSKLSLKNASDVRRILISALTQSGEWIDVTSQAKLSNVGPEVSIGQQNSIHPAEKGSGQVTVVYADLTSKLPVTVESMEQQPVSFVRQVAPTLSRLGCNSGT
;
A
#
# COMPACT_ATOMS: atom_id res chain seq x y z
N MET A 1 20.13 68.95 41.55
CA MET A 1 19.96 67.52 41.89
C MET A 1 19.11 66.85 40.80
N SER A 2 19.71 66.58 39.65
CA SER A 2 19.15 65.78 38.55
C SER A 2 20.20 65.66 37.45
N LEU A 3 20.07 64.60 36.66
CA LEU A 3 20.80 64.23 35.44
C LEU A 3 22.00 63.28 35.68
N LYS A 4 21.81 61.96 35.53
CA LYS A 4 21.52 61.19 34.29
C LYS A 4 22.81 60.85 33.52
N ASN A 5 22.99 59.53 33.35
CA ASN A 5 23.23 58.91 32.05
C ASN A 5 24.69 58.69 31.60
N ASN A 6 25.39 57.79 32.28
CA ASN A 6 26.59 57.10 31.79
C ASN A 6 26.30 55.62 31.45
N LEU A 7 25.19 55.37 30.75
CA LEU A 7 24.83 54.05 30.20
C LEU A 7 24.67 54.11 28.69
N ARG A 8 25.44 55.00 28.03
CA ARG A 8 25.35 55.26 26.58
C ARG A 8 26.47 54.60 25.75
N TRP A 9 27.44 53.97 26.42
CA TRP A 9 28.61 53.34 25.79
C TRP A 9 28.55 51.80 25.75
N TYR A 10 27.62 51.16 26.46
CA TYR A 10 27.46 49.69 26.46
C TYR A 10 26.50 49.16 25.39
N PHE A 11 25.65 50.02 24.81
CA PHE A 11 24.65 49.63 23.82
C PHE A 11 25.19 49.22 22.43
N PRO A 12 26.28 49.78 21.87
CA PRO A 12 26.73 49.37 20.54
C PRO A 12 27.53 48.05 20.54
N ILE A 13 28.11 47.66 21.69
CA ILE A 13 28.93 46.44 21.81
C ILE A 13 28.04 45.20 22.03
N LEU A 14 26.92 45.37 22.75
CA LEU A 14 25.94 44.28 22.98
C LEU A 14 25.07 43.99 21.74
N SER A 15 24.90 44.98 20.85
CA SER A 15 24.09 44.84 19.61
C SER A 15 24.83 44.11 18.48
N ILE A 16 26.17 44.23 18.40
CA ILE A 16 26.99 43.51 17.40
C ILE A 16 27.18 42.02 17.75
N PHE A 17 27.16 41.67 19.04
CA PHE A 17 27.29 40.27 19.49
C PHE A 17 25.99 39.46 19.36
N LEU A 18 24.82 40.13 19.36
CA LEU A 18 23.51 39.49 19.13
C LEU A 18 23.22 39.24 17.63
N LEU A 19 23.91 39.93 16.71
CA LEU A 19 23.69 39.77 15.27
C LEU A 19 24.54 38.64 14.63
N CYS A 20 25.59 38.16 15.30
CA CYS A 20 26.44 37.06 14.78
C CYS A 20 25.94 35.66 15.16
N PHE A 21 25.07 35.51 16.16
CA PHE A 21 24.56 34.18 16.57
C PHE A 21 23.38 33.65 15.72
N LEU A 22 22.86 34.44 14.77
CA LEU A 22 21.80 34.00 13.84
C LEU A 22 22.32 33.55 12.46
N VAL A 23 23.63 33.63 12.20
CA VAL A 23 24.21 33.29 10.87
C VAL A 23 24.85 31.88 10.84
N GLU A 24 24.85 31.16 11.96
CA GLU A 24 25.58 29.88 12.11
C GLU A 24 24.72 28.60 11.88
N THR A 25 23.61 28.67 11.12
CA THR A 25 22.90 27.46 10.64
C THR A 25 22.68 27.44 9.13
N ALA A 26 23.49 28.16 8.37
CA ALA A 26 23.52 28.06 6.91
C ALA A 26 24.70 27.19 6.44
N ARG A 27 24.91 26.02 7.07
CA ARG A 27 25.55 24.91 6.38
C ARG A 27 24.42 24.07 5.81
N GLY A 28 24.00 24.44 4.61
CA GLY A 28 23.12 23.62 3.79
C GLY A 28 23.70 22.20 3.74
N ILE A 29 22.86 21.23 4.07
CA ILE A 29 23.05 19.89 3.55
C ILE A 29 22.81 20.07 2.05
N GLU A 30 23.90 20.17 1.28
CA GLU A 30 23.85 19.99 -0.15
C GLU A 30 23.48 18.52 -0.36
N SER A 31 22.19 18.24 -0.28
CA SER A 31 21.65 17.00 -0.79
C SER A 31 21.92 17.07 -2.28
N ASP A 32 22.92 16.31 -2.74
CA ASP A 32 23.02 15.96 -4.15
C ASP A 32 21.59 15.70 -4.65
N PRO A 33 21.15 16.33 -5.75
CA PRO A 33 19.82 16.09 -6.24
C PRO A 33 19.73 14.59 -6.47
N ILE A 34 18.87 13.92 -5.70
CA ILE A 34 18.42 12.58 -6.03
C ILE A 34 17.81 12.79 -7.40
N VAL A 35 18.57 12.46 -8.45
CA VAL A 35 18.08 12.31 -9.80
C VAL A 35 17.12 11.14 -9.65
N ALA A 36 15.88 11.47 -9.30
CA ALA A 36 14.74 10.64 -9.57
C ALA A 36 14.78 10.52 -11.08
N ASP A 37 15.46 9.48 -11.55
CA ASP A 37 15.34 8.98 -12.90
C ASP A 37 13.88 8.63 -13.04
N THR A 38 13.10 9.64 -13.44
CA THR A 38 11.70 9.49 -13.79
C THR A 38 11.70 8.73 -15.09
N LEU A 39 11.93 7.42 -14.98
CA LEU A 39 11.53 6.46 -15.98
C LEU A 39 10.02 6.61 -16.08
N SER A 40 9.59 7.48 -16.99
CA SER A 40 8.20 7.56 -17.42
C SER A 40 7.89 6.23 -18.07
N VAL A 41 7.44 5.27 -17.27
CA VAL A 41 6.95 3.97 -17.74
C VAL A 41 5.67 4.27 -18.49
N GLU A 42 5.79 4.43 -19.80
CA GLU A 42 4.64 4.53 -20.68
C GLU A 42 3.86 3.21 -20.57
N LEU A 43 2.62 3.30 -20.08
CA LEU A 43 1.79 2.10 -19.91
C LEU A 43 1.48 1.53 -21.30
N PRO A 44 1.63 0.21 -21.50
CA PRO A 44 1.29 -0.41 -22.77
C PRO A 44 -0.19 -0.14 -23.09
N SER A 45 -0.49 0.20 -24.33
CA SER A 45 -1.88 0.39 -24.75
C SER A 45 -2.63 -0.95 -24.71
N VAL A 46 -3.76 -0.95 -24.00
CA VAL A 46 -4.56 -2.15 -23.70
C VAL A 46 -6.01 -1.96 -24.12
N GLN A 47 -6.66 -3.06 -24.51
CA GLN A 47 -8.02 -3.06 -25.04
C GLN A 47 -9.04 -3.66 -24.07
N ALA A 48 -8.64 -4.60 -23.21
CA ALA A 48 -9.55 -5.28 -22.28
C ALA A 48 -8.85 -5.73 -20.99
N LEU A 49 -9.63 -5.88 -19.91
CA LEU A 49 -9.19 -6.50 -18.66
C LEU A 49 -9.91 -7.82 -18.41
N LYS A 50 -9.17 -8.81 -17.93
CA LYS A 50 -9.69 -10.10 -17.48
C LYS A 50 -9.30 -10.34 -16.02
N LEU A 51 -10.31 -10.62 -15.20
CA LEU A 51 -10.14 -10.94 -13.78
C LEU A 51 -10.26 -12.44 -13.59
N THR A 52 -9.29 -13.04 -12.90
CA THR A 52 -9.31 -14.47 -12.56
C THR A 52 -9.09 -14.64 -11.05
N PRO A 53 -10.08 -15.21 -10.33
CA PRO A 53 -11.42 -15.60 -10.78
C PRO A 53 -12.29 -14.39 -11.16
N SER A 54 -13.36 -14.62 -11.93
CA SER A 54 -14.32 -13.57 -12.34
C SER A 54 -15.31 -13.15 -11.26
N LYS A 55 -15.37 -13.90 -10.15
CA LYS A 55 -16.13 -13.61 -8.93
C LYS A 55 -15.41 -14.20 -7.73
N LEU A 56 -15.64 -13.64 -6.56
CA LEU A 56 -15.00 -14.08 -5.32
C LEU A 56 -16.05 -14.52 -4.30
N SER A 57 -15.80 -15.64 -3.60
CA SER A 57 -16.58 -16.04 -2.42
C SER A 57 -15.60 -16.23 -1.25
N LEU A 58 -15.77 -15.43 -0.20
CA LEU A 58 -14.96 -15.46 1.01
C LEU A 58 -15.73 -16.20 2.11
N LYS A 59 -15.16 -17.30 2.60
CA LYS A 59 -15.89 -18.24 3.46
C LYS A 59 -15.99 -17.79 4.91
N ASN A 60 -14.98 -17.10 5.41
CA ASN A 60 -14.84 -16.75 6.82
C ASN A 60 -13.93 -15.51 7.00
N ALA A 61 -13.82 -15.01 8.22
CA ALA A 61 -13.04 -13.80 8.53
C ALA A 61 -11.54 -13.91 8.21
N SER A 62 -11.00 -15.12 8.05
CA SER A 62 -9.58 -15.36 7.73
C SER A 62 -9.36 -15.67 6.24
N ASP A 63 -10.40 -15.67 5.42
CA ASP A 63 -10.33 -16.01 4.00
C ASP A 63 -9.87 -14.81 3.16
N VAL A 64 -8.57 -14.54 3.17
CA VAL A 64 -7.95 -13.46 2.40
C VAL A 64 -7.58 -13.96 1.00
N ARG A 65 -7.90 -13.18 -0.03
CA ARG A 65 -7.67 -13.56 -1.44
C ARG A 65 -6.92 -12.51 -2.22
N ARG A 66 -6.26 -12.95 -3.30
CA ARG A 66 -5.75 -12.09 -4.37
C ARG A 66 -6.34 -12.58 -5.69
N ILE A 67 -6.49 -11.66 -6.64
CA ILE A 67 -6.96 -11.96 -7.98
C ILE A 67 -5.84 -11.72 -8.98
N LEU A 68 -5.81 -12.52 -10.04
CA LEU A 68 -4.96 -12.27 -11.20
C LEU A 68 -5.69 -11.30 -12.14
N ILE A 69 -5.00 -10.24 -12.53
CA ILE A 69 -5.51 -9.20 -13.42
C ILE A 69 -4.66 -9.24 -14.68
N SER A 70 -5.27 -9.65 -15.78
CA SER A 70 -4.61 -9.68 -17.08
C SER A 70 -5.17 -8.60 -17.98
N ALA A 71 -4.30 -7.93 -18.73
CA ALA A 71 -4.68 -6.96 -19.74
C ALA A 71 -4.39 -7.50 -21.14
N LEU A 72 -5.33 -7.30 -22.06
CA LEU A 72 -5.16 -7.60 -23.47
C LEU A 72 -4.48 -6.41 -24.15
N THR A 73 -3.29 -6.60 -24.69
CA THR A 73 -2.55 -5.57 -25.43
C THR A 73 -3.18 -5.33 -26.80
N GLN A 74 -2.82 -4.23 -27.46
CA GLN A 74 -3.22 -4.01 -28.85
C GLN A 74 -2.67 -5.07 -29.83
N SER A 75 -1.56 -5.72 -29.50
CA SER A 75 -0.99 -6.83 -30.27
C SER A 75 -1.76 -8.15 -30.09
N GLY A 76 -2.75 -8.21 -29.19
CA GLY A 76 -3.58 -9.39 -28.95
C GLY A 76 -3.04 -10.35 -27.88
N GLU A 77 -2.03 -9.93 -27.11
CA GLU A 77 -1.42 -10.75 -26.05
C GLU A 77 -2.00 -10.42 -24.67
N TRP A 78 -2.07 -11.42 -23.80
CA TRP A 78 -2.47 -11.22 -22.40
C TRP A 78 -1.22 -11.05 -21.53
N ILE A 79 -1.10 -9.91 -20.86
CA ILE A 79 -0.02 -9.61 -19.92
C ILE A 79 -0.55 -9.52 -18.49
N ASP A 80 0.25 -9.93 -17.51
CA ASP A 80 -0.08 -9.76 -16.09
C ASP A 80 0.16 -8.30 -15.67
N VAL A 81 -0.89 -7.67 -15.15
CA VAL A 81 -0.89 -6.29 -14.67
C VAL A 81 -1.31 -6.18 -13.20
N THR A 82 -1.29 -7.31 -12.48
CA THR A 82 -1.81 -7.42 -11.10
C THR A 82 -1.14 -6.45 -10.13
N SER A 83 0.16 -6.19 -10.32
CA SER A 83 0.93 -5.29 -9.45
C SER A 83 0.69 -3.80 -9.74
N GLN A 84 0.29 -3.48 -10.97
CA GLN A 84 0.10 -2.13 -11.48
C GLN A 84 -1.36 -1.67 -11.40
N ALA A 85 -2.31 -2.61 -11.35
CA ALA A 85 -3.72 -2.33 -11.23
C ALA A 85 -4.07 -1.75 -9.84
N LYS A 86 -5.00 -0.78 -9.83
CA LYS A 86 -5.54 -0.14 -8.64
C LYS A 86 -6.87 -0.79 -8.28
N LEU A 87 -7.00 -1.21 -7.02
CA LEU A 87 -8.23 -1.79 -6.49
C LEU A 87 -8.89 -0.83 -5.51
N SER A 88 -10.21 -0.73 -5.57
CA SER A 88 -11.04 -0.08 -4.57
C SER A 88 -12.30 -0.89 -4.30
N ASN A 89 -12.80 -0.89 -3.08
CA ASN A 89 -14.05 -1.53 -2.71
C ASN A 89 -15.21 -0.53 -2.69
N VAL A 90 -16.40 -1.02 -2.98
CA VAL A 90 -17.66 -0.31 -2.79
C VAL A 90 -18.45 -1.08 -1.73
N GLY A 91 -18.71 -0.43 -0.60
CA GLY A 91 -19.40 -1.04 0.56
C GLY A 91 -18.45 -1.55 1.65
N PRO A 92 -19.01 -1.94 2.81
CA PRO A 92 -18.26 -2.38 3.99
C PRO A 92 -17.85 -3.87 3.96
N GLU A 93 -18.33 -4.66 3.00
CA GLU A 93 -18.18 -6.14 3.03
C GLU A 93 -16.73 -6.60 2.91
N VAL A 94 -15.92 -5.84 2.19
CA VAL A 94 -14.50 -6.14 1.98
C VAL A 94 -13.64 -4.91 2.12
N SER A 95 -12.37 -5.12 2.48
CA SER A 95 -11.33 -4.10 2.46
C SER A 95 -10.17 -4.52 1.57
N ILE A 96 -9.48 -3.54 0.98
CA ILE A 96 -8.29 -3.76 0.16
C ILE A 96 -7.05 -3.51 1.03
N GLY A 97 -6.30 -4.58 1.27
CA GLY A 97 -5.03 -4.54 2.00
C GLY A 97 -3.82 -4.29 1.11
N GLN A 98 -2.64 -4.48 1.68
CA GLN A 98 -1.37 -4.34 0.94
C GLN A 98 -1.30 -5.33 -0.23
N GLN A 99 -0.59 -4.93 -1.30
CA GLN A 99 -0.39 -5.75 -2.49
C GLN A 99 -1.70 -6.28 -3.12
N ASN A 100 -2.77 -5.50 -3.10
CA ASN A 100 -4.06 -5.85 -3.72
C ASN A 100 -4.70 -7.13 -3.11
N SER A 101 -4.46 -7.42 -1.83
CA SER A 101 -5.19 -8.47 -1.10
C SER A 101 -6.59 -8.00 -0.72
N ILE A 102 -7.60 -8.82 -0.96
CA ILE A 102 -9.01 -8.58 -0.60
C ILE A 102 -9.28 -9.30 0.71
N HIS A 103 -9.67 -8.55 1.74
CA HIS A 103 -9.98 -9.04 3.07
C HIS A 103 -11.48 -8.99 3.32
N PRO A 104 -12.08 -10.03 3.93
CA PRO A 104 -13.44 -9.95 4.45
C PRO A 104 -13.53 -8.93 5.58
N ALA A 105 -14.60 -8.15 5.62
CA ALA A 105 -14.87 -7.16 6.67
C ALA A 105 -16.29 -7.26 7.22
N GLU A 106 -17.29 -7.52 6.38
CA GLU A 106 -18.68 -7.74 6.80
C GLU A 106 -19.33 -8.82 5.94
N LYS A 107 -20.25 -9.61 6.54
CA LYS A 107 -21.04 -10.61 5.80
C LYS A 107 -21.98 -9.90 4.84
N GLY A 108 -21.97 -10.31 3.57
CA GLY A 108 -22.83 -9.70 2.57
C GLY A 108 -22.35 -9.90 1.14
N SER A 109 -22.89 -9.11 0.22
CA SER A 109 -22.43 -9.03 -1.16
C SER A 109 -21.92 -7.63 -1.44
N GLY A 110 -20.68 -7.54 -1.90
CA GLY A 110 -20.01 -6.30 -2.24
C GLY A 110 -19.41 -6.33 -3.64
N GLN A 111 -18.69 -5.27 -3.98
CA GLN A 111 -18.03 -5.12 -5.26
C GLN A 111 -16.64 -4.52 -5.09
N VAL A 112 -15.67 -5.08 -5.81
CA VAL A 112 -14.33 -4.49 -5.96
C VAL A 112 -14.20 -3.96 -7.38
N THR A 113 -13.81 -2.69 -7.49
CA THR A 113 -13.48 -2.04 -8.75
C THR A 113 -11.99 -2.19 -9.01
N VAL A 114 -11.63 -2.62 -10.21
CA VAL A 114 -10.27 -2.79 -10.68
C VAL A 114 -10.03 -1.80 -11.81
N VAL A 115 -9.00 -0.98 -11.68
CA VAL A 115 -8.61 0.03 -12.69
C VAL A 115 -7.18 -0.21 -13.13
N TYR A 116 -6.97 -0.23 -14.45
CA TYR A 116 -5.64 -0.28 -15.06
C TYR A 116 -5.68 0.46 -16.40
N ALA A 117 -4.74 1.39 -16.62
CA ALA A 117 -4.82 2.38 -17.69
C ALA A 117 -6.22 3.07 -17.68
N ASP A 118 -6.89 3.14 -18.83
CA ASP A 118 -8.23 3.72 -18.96
C ASP A 118 -9.37 2.70 -18.80
N LEU A 119 -9.02 1.45 -18.43
CA LEU A 119 -9.98 0.35 -18.31
C LEU A 119 -10.41 0.15 -16.87
N THR A 120 -11.71 -0.07 -16.69
CA THR A 120 -12.33 -0.38 -15.41
C THR A 120 -13.08 -1.70 -15.50
N SER A 121 -12.86 -2.60 -14.54
CA SER A 121 -13.59 -3.86 -14.40
C SER A 121 -14.14 -4.01 -12.99
N LYS A 122 -15.26 -4.72 -12.85
CA LYS A 122 -15.98 -4.90 -11.59
C LYS A 122 -15.96 -6.38 -11.20
N LEU A 123 -15.40 -6.67 -10.03
CA LEU A 123 -15.38 -7.99 -9.42
C LEU A 123 -16.50 -8.08 -8.37
N PRO A 124 -17.54 -8.90 -8.59
CA PRO A 124 -18.49 -9.22 -7.53
C PRO A 124 -17.84 -10.08 -6.46
N VAL A 125 -18.09 -9.74 -5.19
CA VAL A 125 -17.57 -10.45 -4.04
C VAL A 125 -18.69 -10.78 -3.08
N THR A 126 -18.74 -12.02 -2.58
CA THR A 126 -19.65 -12.44 -1.53
C THR A 126 -18.85 -12.87 -0.32
N VAL A 127 -19.21 -12.37 0.86
CA VAL A 127 -18.68 -12.82 2.14
C VAL A 127 -19.76 -13.66 2.82
N GLU A 128 -19.50 -14.96 2.93
CA GLU A 128 -20.47 -15.93 3.42
C GLU A 128 -20.63 -15.87 4.94
N SER A 129 -19.52 -15.68 5.66
CA SER A 129 -19.47 -15.63 7.12
C SER A 129 -18.29 -14.78 7.61
N MET A 130 -18.42 -14.24 8.82
CA MET A 130 -17.35 -13.58 9.57
C MET A 130 -16.94 -14.38 10.82
N GLU A 131 -17.34 -15.65 10.90
CA GLU A 131 -16.89 -16.54 11.97
C GLU A 131 -15.39 -16.82 11.86
N GLN A 132 -14.69 -16.84 12.99
CA GLN A 132 -13.28 -17.17 13.02
C GLN A 132 -13.09 -18.63 13.42
N GLN A 133 -12.55 -19.43 12.49
CA GLN A 133 -12.31 -20.85 12.75
C GLN A 133 -10.93 -21.02 13.42
N PRO A 134 -10.82 -21.82 14.50
CA PRO A 134 -9.53 -22.01 15.17
C PRO A 134 -8.54 -22.74 14.25
N VAL A 135 -7.34 -22.18 14.15
CA VAL A 135 -6.21 -22.81 13.45
C VAL A 135 -5.80 -24.05 14.23
N SER A 136 -5.69 -25.20 13.55
CA SER A 136 -5.34 -26.47 14.18
C SER A 136 -4.34 -27.25 13.33
N PHE A 137 -3.14 -27.43 13.86
CA PHE A 137 -2.10 -28.25 13.24
C PHE A 137 -2.60 -29.67 12.92
N VAL A 138 -3.32 -30.28 13.87
CA VAL A 138 -3.86 -31.65 13.74
C VAL A 138 -4.80 -31.78 12.55
N ARG A 139 -5.62 -30.75 12.27
CA ARG A 139 -6.59 -30.78 11.16
C ARG A 139 -5.99 -30.31 9.84
N GLN A 140 -5.04 -29.37 9.86
CA GLN A 140 -4.60 -28.66 8.67
C GLN A 140 -3.23 -29.12 8.13
N VAL A 141 -2.32 -29.59 9.00
CA VAL A 141 -0.93 -29.87 8.63
C VAL A 141 -0.57 -31.34 8.83
N ALA A 142 -0.89 -31.90 9.99
CA ALA A 142 -0.55 -33.29 10.33
C ALA A 142 -0.99 -34.31 9.26
N PRO A 143 -2.20 -34.24 8.65
CA PRO A 143 -2.63 -35.22 7.66
C PRO A 143 -1.74 -35.23 6.41
N THR A 144 -1.27 -34.06 5.97
CA THR A 144 -0.36 -33.94 4.82
C THR A 144 1.00 -34.55 5.13
N LEU A 145 1.55 -34.27 6.32
CA LEU A 145 2.84 -34.82 6.74
C LEU A 145 2.79 -36.34 6.94
N SER A 146 1.73 -36.85 7.56
CA SER A 146 1.50 -38.30 7.73
C SER A 146 1.36 -39.01 6.39
N ARG A 147 0.66 -38.41 5.42
CA ARG A 147 0.53 -38.98 4.07
C ARG A 147 1.87 -39.10 3.35
N LEU A 148 2.80 -38.18 3.59
CA LEU A 148 4.13 -38.18 3.01
C LEU A 148 5.16 -38.97 3.84
N GLY A 149 4.76 -39.50 5.01
CA GLY A 149 5.64 -40.23 5.93
C GLY A 149 6.62 -39.35 6.73
N CYS A 150 6.58 -38.02 6.55
CA CYS A 150 7.59 -37.09 7.09
C CYS A 150 7.52 -36.86 8.61
N ASN A 151 6.48 -37.32 9.30
CA ASN A 151 6.32 -37.17 10.76
C ASN A 151 6.45 -38.50 11.53
N SER A 152 7.08 -39.51 10.93
CA SER A 152 7.14 -40.88 11.48
C SER A 152 8.34 -41.19 12.40
N GLY A 153 9.24 -40.22 12.66
CA GLY A 153 10.30 -40.37 13.66
C GLY A 153 11.25 -41.57 13.46
N THR A 154 11.69 -41.80 12.22
CA THR A 154 12.69 -42.83 11.85
C THR A 154 14.03 -42.22 11.49
#